data_AF-A0A2T3ZKB6-F1
#
_entry.id   AF-A0A2T3ZKB6-F1
#
_cell.length_a   1.000
_cell.length_b   1.000
_cell.length_c   1.000
_cell.angle_alpha   90.00
_cell.angle_beta   90.00
_cell.angle_gamma   90.00
#
_symmetry.space_group_name_H-M   'P 1'
#
loop_
_entity.id
_entity.type
_entity.pdbx_description
1 polymer ?
#
loop_
_entity_poly.entity_id
_entity_poly.type
_entity_poly.pdbx_seq_one_letter_code
_entity_poly.pdbx_strand_id
1 'polypeptide(L)'
;MLETFTTLAPQARLTQQYEGTLGVILFNGSASSLVRLLAVPVRPAPIWTPPVDGLGHAQLDQPPPLLDLPSELHWRIFQHVGTIQDVLGLGLAYPSLRGMAQRQLQDHFRLLFGRWANHKIVCVGEYVEAHDYPPGLFSDEELQDISQWEHQAYSEDTEETIWITPSTLHDFTRSGVSDIQKEPCMRGEIFRLREYLSLRQWCTSAGMINIGLRPRSDREFFPTNEPWILRNLTQKQLVRAEAIALKPEFIHGPDINILGFGEVLLSRICWSSSPAFGIEDPTNICRGVWAGHRFDITTLARHQEETAGDNDWVDASDEVAQEIATIWQSNLGADWREFLCEFG
;
A
#
# COMPACT_ATOMS: atom_id res chain seq x y z
N MET A 1 -28.77 5.61 10.88
CA MET A 1 -27.66 6.52 10.56
C MET A 1 -26.71 5.75 9.67
N LEU A 2 -26.10 6.36 8.66
CA LEU A 2 -25.10 5.67 7.86
C LEU A 2 -23.84 5.53 8.69
N GLU A 3 -23.26 4.34 8.72
CA GLU A 3 -22.05 4.01 9.48
C GLU A 3 -20.81 4.30 8.64
N THR A 4 -19.78 4.86 9.25
CA THR A 4 -18.47 5.07 8.62
C THR A 4 -17.61 3.82 8.78
N PHE A 5 -16.86 3.48 7.74
CA PHE A 5 -15.93 2.37 7.69
C PHE A 5 -14.51 2.86 7.44
N THR A 6 -13.56 2.23 8.13
CA THR A 6 -12.13 2.53 8.02
C THR A 6 -11.33 1.23 7.95
N THR A 7 -10.42 1.13 6.98
CA THR A 7 -9.53 -0.03 6.89
C THR A 7 -8.32 0.13 7.79
N LEU A 8 -7.94 -0.92 8.49
CA LEU A 8 -6.74 -0.93 9.33
C LEU A 8 -6.02 -2.28 9.30
N ALA A 9 -4.74 -2.24 9.68
CA ALA A 9 -3.90 -3.38 10.00
C ALA A 9 -3.55 -3.32 11.50
N PRO A 10 -4.40 -3.88 12.39
CA PRO A 10 -4.31 -3.62 13.83
C PRO A 10 -2.97 -4.03 14.45
N GLN A 11 -2.44 -5.19 14.06
CA GLN A 11 -1.15 -5.70 14.55
C GLN A 11 0.04 -4.84 14.09
N ALA A 12 -0.09 -4.16 12.96
CA ALA A 12 0.93 -3.23 12.46
C ALA A 12 0.76 -1.82 13.05
N ARG A 13 -0.34 -1.57 13.78
CA ARG A 13 -0.77 -0.23 14.23
C ARG A 13 -0.83 0.76 13.09
N LEU A 14 -1.44 0.34 11.97
CA LEU A 14 -1.63 1.18 10.79
C LEU A 14 -3.13 1.30 10.50
N THR A 15 -3.58 2.51 10.20
CA THR A 15 -4.94 2.78 9.74
C THR A 15 -4.90 3.54 8.41
N GLN A 16 -5.88 3.33 7.55
CA GLN A 16 -5.97 4.04 6.27
C GLN A 16 -6.38 5.50 6.51
N GLN A 17 -5.91 6.40 5.64
CA GLN A 17 -6.32 7.81 5.67
C GLN A 17 -7.78 8.04 5.26
N TYR A 18 -8.33 7.14 4.44
CA TYR A 18 -9.66 7.29 3.87
C TYR A 18 -10.68 6.48 4.69
N GLU A 19 -11.76 7.15 5.03
CA GLU A 19 -12.93 6.58 5.68
C GLU A 19 -14.19 7.02 4.93
N GLY A 20 -15.28 6.29 5.11
CA GLY A 20 -16.56 6.65 4.52
C GLY A 20 -17.58 5.54 4.65
N THR A 21 -18.80 5.81 4.19
CA THR A 21 -19.84 4.79 4.14
C THR A 21 -19.51 3.75 3.07
N LEU A 22 -19.93 2.49 3.26
CA LEU A 22 -19.67 1.42 2.29
C LEU A 22 -20.13 1.77 0.86
N GLY A 23 -21.33 2.33 0.72
CA GLY A 23 -21.86 2.77 -0.56
C GLY A 23 -21.09 3.92 -1.22
N VAL A 24 -20.18 4.58 -0.50
CA VAL A 24 -19.26 5.56 -1.10
C VAL A 24 -17.95 4.88 -1.44
N ILE A 25 -17.28 4.26 -0.46
CA ILE A 25 -15.90 3.77 -0.63
C ILE A 25 -15.80 2.57 -1.58
N LEU A 26 -16.87 1.80 -1.75
CA LEU A 26 -16.91 0.65 -2.65
C LEU A 26 -17.11 1.05 -4.12
N PHE A 27 -17.80 2.16 -4.39
CA PHE A 27 -18.23 2.53 -5.75
C PHE A 27 -17.51 3.77 -6.32
N ASN A 28 -16.77 4.53 -5.52
CA ASN A 28 -16.09 5.75 -5.95
C ASN A 28 -14.61 5.56 -6.35
N GLY A 29 -14.10 4.32 -6.29
CA GLY A 29 -12.69 3.98 -6.58
C GLY A 29 -11.71 4.22 -5.43
N SER A 30 -12.16 4.61 -4.23
CA SER A 30 -11.29 4.79 -3.06
C SER A 30 -10.57 3.49 -2.64
N ALA A 31 -11.14 2.33 -2.97
CA ALA A 31 -10.54 1.03 -2.68
C ALA A 31 -9.20 0.79 -3.40
N SER A 32 -8.93 1.50 -4.49
CA SER A 32 -7.64 1.43 -5.23
C SER A 32 -6.42 1.71 -4.35
N SER A 33 -6.57 2.51 -3.29
CA SER A 33 -5.50 2.76 -2.32
C SER A 33 -5.02 1.49 -1.60
N LEU A 34 -5.90 0.50 -1.38
CA LEU A 34 -5.52 -0.80 -0.80
C LEU A 34 -4.57 -1.58 -1.71
N VAL A 35 -4.76 -1.46 -3.03
CA VAL A 35 -3.88 -2.11 -4.02
C VAL A 35 -2.45 -1.64 -3.83
N ARG A 36 -2.23 -0.33 -3.64
CA ARG A 36 -0.90 0.25 -3.41
C ARG A 36 -0.27 -0.20 -2.08
N LEU A 37 -1.09 -0.43 -1.06
CA LEU A 37 -0.65 -0.88 0.26
C LEU A 37 -0.30 -2.37 0.29
N LEU A 38 -0.87 -3.19 -0.60
CA LEU A 38 -0.71 -4.65 -0.63
C LEU A 38 0.15 -5.16 -1.79
N ALA A 39 0.29 -4.39 -2.87
CA ALA A 39 1.09 -4.79 -4.03
C ALA A 39 2.58 -4.84 -3.70
N VAL A 40 3.17 -6.01 -3.89
CA VAL A 40 4.58 -6.26 -3.62
C VAL A 40 5.40 -5.88 -4.86
N PRO A 41 6.17 -4.78 -4.82
CA PRO A 41 6.85 -4.23 -5.99
C PRO A 41 7.85 -5.23 -6.57
N VAL A 42 7.92 -5.27 -7.89
CA VAL A 42 8.96 -6.00 -8.63
C VAL A 42 10.20 -5.12 -8.70
N ARG A 43 11.40 -5.72 -8.55
CA ARG A 43 12.63 -4.97 -8.81
C ARG A 43 12.67 -4.63 -10.30
N PRO A 44 12.72 -3.33 -10.67
CA PRO A 44 12.86 -2.98 -12.08
C PRO A 44 14.15 -3.59 -12.61
N ALA A 45 14.12 -4.13 -13.83
CA ALA A 45 15.36 -4.45 -14.52
C ALA A 45 16.23 -3.18 -14.56
N PRO A 46 17.55 -3.27 -14.36
CA PRO A 46 18.42 -2.11 -14.36
C PRO A 46 18.26 -1.38 -15.69
N ILE A 47 17.64 -0.20 -15.65
CA ILE A 47 17.58 0.69 -16.81
C ILE A 47 19.03 1.06 -17.09
N TRP A 48 19.57 0.59 -18.21
CA TRP A 48 20.89 1.00 -18.67
C TRP A 48 20.83 2.51 -18.94
N THR A 49 21.32 3.30 -17.98
CA THR A 49 21.66 4.69 -18.24
C THR A 49 23.04 4.67 -18.87
N PRO A 50 23.21 5.07 -20.15
CA PRO A 50 24.54 5.31 -20.67
C PRO A 50 25.26 6.30 -19.75
N PRO A 51 26.60 6.16 -19.56
CA PRO A 51 27.37 7.17 -18.87
C PRO A 51 27.08 8.52 -19.53
N VAL A 52 26.59 9.49 -18.74
CA VAL A 52 26.50 10.86 -19.23
C VAL A 52 27.92 11.41 -19.21
N ASP A 53 28.64 11.20 -20.31
CA ASP A 53 29.87 11.91 -20.59
C ASP A 53 29.55 13.40 -20.72
N GLY A 54 30.19 14.23 -19.90
CA GLY A 54 30.19 15.68 -20.04
C GLY A 54 29.22 16.44 -19.14
N LEU A 55 29.54 16.53 -17.84
CA LEU A 55 29.23 17.74 -17.07
C LEU A 55 30.55 18.27 -16.51
N GLY A 56 30.89 19.49 -16.94
CA GLY A 56 32.16 20.16 -16.68
C GLY A 56 32.65 20.02 -15.24
N HIS A 57 33.88 19.54 -15.13
CA HIS A 57 34.55 19.28 -13.87
C HIS A 57 34.85 20.59 -13.14
N ALA A 58 34.39 20.70 -11.89
CA ALA A 58 35.17 21.41 -10.89
C ALA A 58 36.21 20.42 -10.38
N GLN A 59 37.41 20.48 -10.95
CA GLN A 59 38.54 19.64 -10.56
C GLN A 59 38.99 20.10 -9.17
N LEU A 60 38.64 19.34 -8.13
CA LEU A 60 39.23 19.52 -6.81
C LEU A 60 40.70 19.10 -6.91
N ASP A 61 41.62 20.01 -6.60
CA ASP A 61 43.08 19.81 -6.75
C ASP A 61 43.62 18.59 -5.97
N GLN A 62 42.87 18.10 -4.97
CA GLN A 62 43.04 16.77 -4.38
C GLN A 62 41.67 16.14 -4.07
N PRO A 63 41.44 14.85 -4.41
CA PRO A 63 40.23 14.16 -3.99
C PRO A 63 40.21 14.07 -2.45
N PRO A 64 39.07 14.35 -1.80
CA PRO A 64 38.99 14.23 -0.36
C PRO A 64 39.31 12.79 0.09
N PRO A 65 39.94 12.58 1.25
CA PRO A 65 40.34 11.26 1.75
C PRO A 65 39.19 10.25 1.83
N LEU A 66 37.95 10.76 1.92
CA LEU A 66 36.74 9.97 1.87
C LEU A 66 36.61 9.19 0.56
N LEU A 67 37.02 9.76 -0.58
CA LEU A 67 36.91 9.13 -1.91
C LEU A 67 37.98 8.07 -2.16
N ASP A 68 39.07 8.07 -1.38
CA ASP A 68 40.14 7.07 -1.45
C ASP A 68 39.80 5.78 -0.69
N LEU A 69 38.67 5.76 0.02
CA LEU A 69 38.22 4.54 0.69
C LEU A 69 37.75 3.49 -0.34
N PRO A 70 37.90 2.18 -0.02
CA PRO A 70 37.26 1.13 -0.80
C PRO A 70 35.73 1.26 -0.81
N SER A 71 35.10 0.76 -1.89
CA SER A 71 33.64 0.82 -2.08
C SER A 71 32.85 0.15 -0.94
N GLU A 72 33.43 -0.84 -0.27
CA GLU A 72 32.85 -1.51 0.89
C GLU A 72 32.71 -0.56 2.10
N LEU A 73 33.67 0.34 2.29
CA LEU A 73 33.62 1.34 3.35
C LEU A 73 32.66 2.46 3.00
N HIS A 74 32.59 2.90 1.74
CA HIS A 74 31.54 3.80 1.29
C HIS A 74 30.16 3.21 1.54
N TRP A 75 29.94 1.94 1.20
CA TRP A 75 28.67 1.28 1.45
C TRP A 75 28.31 1.26 2.93
N ARG A 76 29.25 0.93 3.82
CA ARG A 76 29.03 1.01 5.28
C ARG A 76 28.68 2.41 5.74
N ILE A 77 29.36 3.44 5.23
CA ILE A 77 29.03 4.83 5.54
C ILE A 77 27.59 5.14 5.13
N PHE A 78 27.20 4.77 3.91
CA PHE A 78 25.84 4.93 3.40
C PHE A 78 24.78 4.15 4.20
N GLN A 79 25.14 3.04 4.86
CA GLN A 79 24.25 2.34 5.79
C GLN A 79 24.06 3.07 7.12
N HIS A 80 25.02 3.89 7.53
CA HIS A 80 24.94 4.68 8.76
C HIS A 80 24.35 6.08 8.55
N VAL A 81 24.14 6.50 7.31
CA VAL A 81 23.43 7.75 7.00
C VAL A 81 21.94 7.54 7.27
N GLY A 82 21.42 8.23 8.28
CA GLY A 82 20.09 7.96 8.84
C GLY A 82 18.90 8.35 7.96
N THR A 83 19.07 9.20 6.94
CA THR A 83 17.96 9.67 6.10
C THR A 83 18.26 9.58 4.61
N ILE A 84 17.23 9.30 3.80
CA ILE A 84 17.35 9.29 2.34
C ILE A 84 17.78 10.66 1.79
N GLN A 85 17.40 11.75 2.46
CA GLN A 85 17.80 13.10 2.08
C GLN A 85 19.33 13.29 2.16
N ASP A 86 19.95 12.79 3.23
CA ASP A 86 21.40 12.90 3.42
C ASP A 86 22.16 11.99 2.45
N VAL A 87 21.63 10.79 2.19
CA VAL A 87 22.13 9.87 1.15
C VAL A 87 22.18 10.56 -0.21
N LEU A 88 21.08 11.22 -0.61
CA LEU A 88 21.01 11.96 -1.86
C LEU A 88 21.95 13.16 -1.85
N GLY A 89 22.05 13.86 -0.72
CA GLY A 89 23.02 14.93 -0.54
C GLY A 89 24.45 14.47 -0.82
N LEU A 90 24.87 13.33 -0.26
CA LEU A 90 26.20 12.76 -0.50
C LEU A 90 26.42 12.40 -1.97
N GLY A 91 25.44 11.76 -2.62
CA GLY A 91 25.55 11.43 -4.05
C GLY A 91 25.52 12.64 -4.98
N LEU A 92 24.95 13.76 -4.55
CA LEU A 92 24.97 15.04 -5.27
C LEU A 92 26.31 15.76 -5.08
N ALA A 93 26.87 15.73 -3.87
CA ALA A 93 28.15 16.35 -3.55
C ALA A 93 29.33 15.60 -4.20
N TYR A 94 29.24 14.26 -4.31
CA TYR A 94 30.32 13.41 -4.79
C TYR A 94 29.87 12.51 -5.95
N PRO A 95 30.25 12.82 -7.20
CA PRO A 95 29.86 12.05 -8.38
C PRO A 95 30.21 10.56 -8.32
N SER A 96 31.33 10.20 -7.67
CA SER A 96 31.76 8.80 -7.48
C SER A 96 30.80 8.00 -6.59
N LEU A 97 30.11 8.65 -5.66
CA LEU A 97 29.16 8.02 -4.73
C LEU A 97 27.71 8.02 -5.28
N ARG A 98 27.48 8.70 -6.41
CA ARG A 98 26.15 8.84 -7.03
C ARG A 98 25.48 7.49 -7.30
N GLY A 99 26.22 6.50 -7.78
CA GLY A 99 25.68 5.17 -8.06
C GLY A 99 25.14 4.47 -6.80
N MET A 100 25.74 4.71 -5.63
CA MET A 100 25.23 4.17 -4.36
C MET A 100 23.95 4.89 -3.92
N ALA A 101 23.94 6.22 -4.03
CA ALA A 101 22.74 7.01 -3.72
C ALA A 101 21.54 6.65 -4.61
N GLN A 102 21.77 6.40 -5.91
CA GLN A 102 20.74 5.93 -6.84
C GLN A 102 20.14 4.58 -6.42
N ARG A 103 20.97 3.63 -6.00
CA ARG A 103 20.50 2.31 -5.52
C ARG A 103 19.65 2.44 -4.27
N GLN A 104 20.13 3.21 -3.28
CA GLN A 104 19.35 3.45 -2.06
C GLN A 104 18.05 4.21 -2.33
N LEU A 105 18.03 5.13 -3.30
CA LEU A 105 16.81 5.80 -3.75
C LEU A 105 15.81 4.82 -4.37
N GLN A 106 16.29 3.86 -5.19
CA GLN A 106 15.42 2.81 -5.74
C GLN A 106 14.85 1.91 -4.64
N ASP A 107 15.67 1.51 -3.66
CA ASP A 107 15.19 0.75 -2.51
C ASP A 107 14.20 1.55 -1.67
N HIS A 108 14.45 2.86 -1.48
CA HIS A 108 13.53 3.76 -0.80
C HIS A 108 12.17 3.81 -1.48
N PHE A 109 12.13 4.01 -2.81
CA PHE A 109 10.87 3.98 -3.57
C PHE A 109 10.19 2.61 -3.54
N ARG A 110 10.96 1.52 -3.59
CA ARG A 110 10.42 0.17 -3.46
C ARG A 110 9.73 -0.03 -2.11
N LEU A 111 10.31 0.48 -1.02
CA LEU A 111 9.77 0.33 0.33
C LEU A 111 8.55 1.23 0.61
N LEU A 112 8.17 2.13 -0.30
CA LEU A 112 6.92 2.87 -0.19
C LEU A 112 5.69 1.95 -0.33
N PHE A 113 5.80 0.90 -1.14
CA PHE A 113 4.67 0.06 -1.52
C PHE A 113 4.65 -1.25 -0.72
N GLY A 114 3.49 -1.89 -0.67
CA GLY A 114 3.35 -3.22 -0.05
C GLY A 114 3.52 -3.20 1.48
N ARG A 115 3.37 -2.04 2.14
CA ARG A 115 3.55 -1.93 3.62
C ARG A 115 2.55 -2.76 4.42
N TRP A 116 1.41 -3.11 3.83
CA TRP A 116 0.39 -3.95 4.45
C TRP A 116 0.46 -5.40 3.96
N ALA A 117 1.33 -5.71 3.00
CA ALA A 117 1.51 -7.08 2.53
C ALA A 117 1.85 -8.00 3.70
N ASN A 118 1.19 -9.14 3.78
CA ASN A 118 1.31 -10.12 4.85
C ASN A 118 0.89 -9.64 6.26
N HIS A 119 0.21 -8.50 6.37
CA HIS A 119 -0.45 -8.10 7.63
C HIS A 119 -1.91 -8.52 7.66
N LYS A 120 -2.44 -8.79 8.85
CA LYS A 120 -3.88 -8.99 9.04
C LYS A 120 -4.59 -7.65 8.86
N ILE A 121 -5.56 -7.60 7.94
CA ILE A 121 -6.31 -6.37 7.64
C ILE A 121 -7.81 -6.58 7.83
N VAL A 122 -8.51 -5.51 8.17
CA VAL A 122 -9.96 -5.49 8.39
C VAL A 122 -10.49 -4.10 8.06
N CYS A 123 -11.69 -4.01 7.48
CA CYS A 123 -12.40 -2.75 7.29
C CYS A 123 -13.51 -2.66 8.34
N VAL A 124 -13.28 -1.87 9.39
CA VAL A 124 -14.15 -1.85 10.56
C VAL A 124 -15.17 -0.71 10.47
N GLY A 125 -16.40 -0.98 10.86
CA GLY A 125 -17.44 0.04 11.04
C GLY A 125 -17.47 0.62 12.46
N GLU A 126 -17.90 1.87 12.59
CA GLU A 126 -18.02 2.60 13.87
C GLU A 126 -18.90 1.92 14.92
N TYR A 127 -19.86 1.09 14.50
CA TYR A 127 -20.85 0.46 15.38
C TYR A 127 -20.49 -0.97 15.79
N VAL A 128 -19.22 -1.38 15.62
CA VAL A 128 -18.74 -2.65 16.15
C VAL A 128 -18.79 -2.65 17.69
N GLU A 129 -19.41 -3.69 18.26
CA GLU A 129 -19.54 -3.84 19.70
C GLU A 129 -18.21 -4.22 20.37
N ALA A 130 -18.11 -3.97 21.68
CA ALA A 130 -16.95 -4.36 22.45
C ALA A 130 -16.77 -5.88 22.42
N HIS A 131 -15.53 -6.33 22.26
CA HIS A 131 -15.16 -7.74 22.13
C HIS A 131 -15.69 -8.48 20.89
N ASP A 132 -16.29 -7.78 19.92
CA ASP A 132 -16.73 -8.34 18.64
C ASP A 132 -15.60 -8.26 17.59
N TYR A 133 -14.71 -9.24 17.60
CA TYR A 133 -13.58 -9.32 16.67
C TYR A 133 -13.76 -10.41 15.61
N PRO A 134 -13.26 -10.19 14.38
CA PRO A 134 -13.19 -11.25 13.38
C PRO A 134 -12.42 -12.48 13.91
N PRO A 135 -12.87 -13.71 13.59
CA PRO A 135 -12.19 -14.92 14.01
C PRO A 135 -10.72 -14.95 13.59
N GLY A 136 -9.84 -15.24 14.53
CA GLY A 136 -8.40 -15.34 14.26
C GLY A 136 -7.69 -14.01 14.02
N LEU A 137 -8.35 -12.85 14.18
CA LEU A 137 -7.68 -11.54 14.10
C LEU A 137 -6.65 -11.37 15.22
N PHE A 138 -7.03 -11.68 16.46
CA PHE A 138 -6.17 -11.65 17.64
C PHE A 138 -6.10 -13.03 18.31
N SER A 139 -4.99 -13.33 18.96
CA SER A 139 -4.92 -14.43 19.94
C SER A 139 -5.49 -13.99 21.29
N ASP A 140 -5.80 -14.95 22.16
CA ASP A 140 -6.31 -14.66 23.51
C ASP A 140 -5.28 -13.86 24.33
N GLU A 141 -3.99 -14.11 24.13
CA GLU A 141 -2.91 -13.35 24.76
C GLU A 141 -2.84 -11.91 24.23
N GLU A 142 -2.96 -11.71 22.91
CA GLU A 142 -2.99 -10.37 22.32
C GLU A 142 -4.16 -9.53 22.86
N LEU A 143 -5.34 -10.14 23.04
CA LEU A 143 -6.51 -9.47 23.63
C LEU A 143 -6.28 -9.07 25.09
N GLN A 144 -5.59 -9.90 25.87
CA GLN A 144 -5.22 -9.57 27.25
C GLN A 144 -4.27 -8.37 27.30
N ASP A 145 -3.25 -8.36 26.45
CA ASP A 145 -2.30 -7.25 26.36
C ASP A 145 -2.99 -5.95 25.93
N ILE A 146 -3.88 -6.01 24.94
CA ILE A 146 -4.69 -4.87 24.48
C ILE A 146 -5.56 -4.32 25.60
N SER A 147 -6.22 -5.19 26.39
CA SER A 147 -7.12 -4.78 27.47
C SER A 147 -6.40 -4.06 28.62
N GLN A 148 -5.10 -4.27 28.78
CA GLN A 148 -4.27 -3.63 29.79
C GLN A 148 -3.54 -2.39 29.26
N TRP A 149 -3.64 -2.13 27.96
CA TRP A 149 -2.91 -1.06 27.30
C TRP A 149 -3.69 0.25 27.31
N GLU A 150 -3.15 1.24 28.02
CA GLU A 150 -3.63 2.62 27.99
C GLU A 150 -2.80 3.45 26.99
N HIS A 151 -3.48 4.29 26.21
CA HIS A 151 -2.82 5.22 25.29
C HIS A 151 -3.50 6.58 25.32
N GLN A 152 -2.74 7.61 24.96
CA GLN A 152 -3.27 8.95 24.76
C GLN A 152 -3.87 9.04 23.36
N ALA A 153 -5.15 9.40 23.29
CA ALA A 153 -5.82 9.70 22.05
C ALA A 153 -6.49 11.08 22.14
N TYR A 154 -6.50 11.80 21.02
CA TYR A 154 -7.22 13.06 20.92
C TYR A 154 -8.70 12.78 20.69
N SER A 155 -9.56 13.36 21.52
CA SER A 155 -11.01 13.29 21.40
C SER A 155 -11.50 14.55 20.68
N GLU A 156 -12.11 14.37 19.50
CA GLU A 156 -12.70 15.48 18.74
C GLU A 156 -13.93 16.07 19.47
N ASP A 157 -14.70 15.25 20.19
CA ASP A 157 -15.89 15.68 20.92
C ASP A 157 -15.57 16.63 22.09
N THR A 158 -14.42 16.43 22.73
CA THR A 158 -14.01 17.18 23.93
C THR A 158 -12.84 18.13 23.67
N GLU A 159 -12.28 18.12 22.45
CA GLU A 159 -11.06 18.84 22.06
C GLU A 159 -9.85 18.63 23.00
N GLU A 160 -9.80 17.48 23.69
CA GLU A 160 -8.80 17.18 24.72
C GLU A 160 -8.10 15.83 24.46
N THR A 161 -6.85 15.72 24.89
CA THR A 161 -6.12 14.45 24.92
C THR A 161 -6.56 13.64 26.14
N ILE A 162 -7.21 12.51 25.90
CA ILE A 162 -7.71 11.59 26.94
C ILE A 162 -6.95 10.27 26.89
N TRP A 163 -6.91 9.58 28.04
CA TRP A 163 -6.43 8.20 28.10
C TRP A 163 -7.56 7.24 27.76
N ILE A 164 -7.34 6.36 26.78
CA ILE A 164 -8.31 5.39 26.31
C ILE A 164 -7.71 3.99 26.41
N THR A 165 -8.54 3.04 26.80
CA THR A 165 -8.27 1.61 26.65
C THR A 165 -9.10 1.12 25.45
N PRO A 166 -8.48 0.61 24.37
CA PRO A 166 -9.24 0.12 23.23
C PRO A 166 -10.19 -0.99 23.66
N SER A 167 -11.49 -0.76 23.49
CA SER A 167 -12.56 -1.68 23.92
C SER A 167 -13.27 -2.32 22.72
N THR A 168 -13.24 -1.63 21.59
CA THR A 168 -13.83 -2.04 20.31
C THR A 168 -12.74 -2.17 19.25
N LEU A 169 -13.03 -2.85 18.14
CA LEU A 169 -12.10 -2.85 17.00
C LEU A 169 -11.99 -1.46 16.36
N HIS A 170 -13.05 -0.64 16.41
CA HIS A 170 -13.03 0.72 15.88
C HIS A 170 -12.07 1.64 16.66
N ASP A 171 -11.85 1.42 17.96
CA ASP A 171 -10.87 2.21 18.73
C ASP A 171 -9.45 2.18 18.14
N PHE A 172 -9.10 1.16 17.35
CA PHE A 172 -7.81 1.07 16.67
C PHE A 172 -7.64 2.03 15.50
N THR A 173 -8.70 2.70 15.03
CA THR A 173 -8.61 3.74 14.00
C THR A 173 -8.11 5.08 14.57
N ARG A 174 -8.15 5.24 15.90
CA ARG A 174 -7.83 6.50 16.58
C ARG A 174 -6.34 6.85 16.50
N SER A 175 -6.11 8.15 16.35
CA SER A 175 -4.77 8.74 16.46
C SER A 175 -4.16 8.41 17.83
N GLY A 176 -2.92 7.91 17.83
CA GLY A 176 -2.22 7.44 19.04
C GLY A 176 -2.27 5.92 19.24
N VAL A 177 -3.28 5.24 18.70
CA VAL A 177 -3.31 3.76 18.63
C VAL A 177 -2.62 3.28 17.36
N SER A 178 -3.04 3.83 16.23
CA SER A 178 -2.51 3.52 14.92
C SER A 178 -1.98 4.76 14.21
N ASP A 179 -0.91 4.59 13.47
CA ASP A 179 -0.39 5.61 12.57
C ASP A 179 -1.21 5.64 11.29
N ILE A 180 -1.58 6.85 10.85
CA ILE A 180 -2.27 7.05 9.58
C ILE A 180 -1.31 6.74 8.44
N GLN A 181 -1.60 5.67 7.72
CA GLN A 181 -0.90 5.29 6.51
C GLN A 181 -1.52 6.05 5.32
N LYS A 182 -0.78 7.04 4.83
CA LYS A 182 -1.09 7.72 3.58
C LYS A 182 -0.90 6.77 2.39
N GLU A 183 -1.70 6.96 1.35
CA GLU A 183 -1.50 6.24 0.10
C GLU A 183 -0.07 6.51 -0.43
N PRO A 184 0.72 5.46 -0.69
CA PRO A 184 2.08 5.65 -1.15
C PRO A 184 2.06 6.18 -2.59
N CYS A 185 2.78 7.28 -2.81
CA CYS A 185 2.86 7.94 -4.11
C CYS A 185 4.31 8.31 -4.41
N MET A 186 4.93 7.69 -5.41
CA MET A 186 6.32 8.01 -5.76
C MET A 186 6.45 9.44 -6.28
N ARG A 187 5.47 9.93 -7.04
CA ARG A 187 5.46 11.31 -7.54
C ARG A 187 5.48 12.30 -6.38
N GLY A 188 4.66 12.07 -5.35
CA GLY A 188 4.64 12.87 -4.14
C GLY A 188 5.98 12.82 -3.40
N GLU A 189 6.58 11.63 -3.29
CA GLU A 189 7.87 11.46 -2.63
C GLU A 189 9.02 12.14 -3.39
N ILE A 190 9.06 12.01 -4.73
CA ILE A 190 10.01 12.72 -5.58
C ILE A 190 9.88 14.24 -5.37
N PHE A 191 8.65 14.76 -5.33
CA PHE A 191 8.40 16.17 -5.09
C PHE A 191 8.94 16.61 -3.72
N ARG A 192 8.62 15.87 -2.66
CA ARG A 192 9.10 16.12 -1.28
C ARG A 192 10.62 16.15 -1.20
N LEU A 193 11.30 15.17 -1.81
CA LEU A 193 12.76 15.08 -1.81
C LEU A 193 13.40 16.23 -2.61
N ARG A 194 12.81 16.60 -3.75
CA ARG A 194 13.29 17.73 -4.56
C ARG A 194 13.13 19.06 -3.84
N GLU A 195 12.00 19.29 -3.18
CA GLU A 195 11.76 20.49 -2.40
C GLU A 195 12.82 20.63 -1.29
N TYR A 196 13.04 19.56 -0.52
CA TYR A 196 14.05 19.53 0.53
C TYR A 196 15.46 19.86 -0.01
N LEU A 197 15.86 19.26 -1.13
CA LEU A 197 17.20 19.47 -1.71
C LEU A 197 17.35 20.85 -2.36
N SER A 198 16.27 21.40 -2.93
CA SER A 198 16.29 22.72 -3.58
C SER A 198 16.59 23.86 -2.60
N LEU A 199 16.36 23.64 -1.30
CA LEU A 199 16.74 24.58 -0.23
C LEU A 199 18.27 24.68 -0.03
N ARG A 200 19.06 23.77 -0.61
CA ARG A 200 20.53 23.75 -0.47
C ARG A 200 21.21 24.35 -1.71
N GLN A 201 22.03 25.39 -1.51
CA GLN A 201 22.65 26.19 -2.59
C GLN A 201 23.48 25.40 -3.61
N TRP A 202 24.04 24.24 -3.22
CA TRP A 202 24.89 23.40 -4.08
C TRP A 202 24.10 22.31 -4.85
N CYS A 203 22.79 22.20 -4.62
CA CYS A 203 21.93 21.26 -5.34
C CYS A 203 21.36 21.92 -6.61
N THR A 204 21.72 21.39 -7.78
CA THR A 204 21.17 21.86 -9.06
C THR A 204 20.02 20.97 -9.54
N SER A 205 19.07 21.53 -10.30
CA SER A 205 17.99 20.76 -10.93
C SER A 205 18.52 19.62 -11.82
N ALA A 206 19.62 19.86 -12.54
CA ALA A 206 20.29 18.82 -13.34
C ALA A 206 20.89 17.72 -12.47
N GLY A 207 21.54 18.07 -11.35
CA GLY A 207 22.04 17.10 -10.38
C GLY A 207 20.94 16.21 -9.81
N MET A 208 19.80 16.80 -9.42
CA MET A 208 18.64 16.07 -8.91
C MET A 208 18.05 15.09 -9.93
N ILE A 209 17.95 15.50 -11.20
CA ILE A 209 17.51 14.60 -12.28
C ILE A 209 18.50 13.44 -12.44
N ASN A 210 19.80 13.75 -12.45
CA ASN A 210 20.87 12.75 -12.64
C ASN A 210 20.98 11.76 -11.47
N ILE A 211 20.67 12.15 -10.23
CA ILE A 211 20.65 11.22 -9.08
C ILE A 211 19.38 10.36 -9.03
N GLY A 212 18.40 10.63 -9.89
CA GLY A 212 17.23 9.79 -10.08
C GLY A 212 15.88 10.43 -9.75
N LEU A 213 15.86 11.66 -9.23
CA LEU A 213 14.64 12.44 -8.92
C LEU A 213 14.00 13.09 -10.16
N ARG A 214 14.03 12.39 -11.29
CA ARG A 214 13.27 12.76 -12.49
C ARG A 214 11.79 12.37 -12.30
N PRO A 215 10.84 13.01 -13.00
CA PRO A 215 9.46 12.52 -13.04
C PRO A 215 9.44 11.06 -13.53
N ARG A 216 8.88 10.17 -12.72
CA ARG A 216 8.74 8.73 -12.97
C ARG A 216 7.34 8.28 -12.54
N SER A 217 6.96 7.10 -13.00
CA SER A 217 5.71 6.46 -12.64
C SER A 217 5.97 5.25 -11.76
N ASP A 218 5.05 5.00 -10.83
CA ASP A 218 4.97 3.82 -9.98
C ASP A 218 4.99 2.52 -10.81
N ARG A 219 4.53 2.58 -12.06
CA ARG A 219 4.62 1.50 -13.05
C ARG A 219 6.03 0.93 -13.26
N GLU A 220 7.10 1.65 -12.90
CA GLU A 220 8.47 1.09 -12.90
C GLU A 220 8.59 -0.14 -11.97
N PHE A 221 7.80 -0.21 -10.90
CA PHE A 221 7.78 -1.32 -9.94
C PHE A 221 6.63 -2.30 -10.17
N PHE A 222 5.72 -1.96 -11.08
CA PHE A 222 4.48 -2.70 -11.35
C PHE A 222 4.37 -2.97 -12.85
N PRO A 223 5.08 -3.99 -13.39
CA PRO A 223 4.98 -4.35 -14.80
C PRO A 223 3.54 -4.61 -15.23
N THR A 224 3.12 -3.98 -16.31
CA THR A 224 1.75 -4.10 -16.87
C THR A 224 1.62 -5.23 -17.89
N ASN A 225 2.73 -5.87 -18.25
CA ASN A 225 2.82 -6.97 -19.21
C ASN A 225 2.80 -8.35 -18.56
N GLU A 226 2.64 -8.41 -17.23
CA GLU A 226 2.57 -9.65 -16.46
C GLU A 226 1.18 -9.76 -15.81
N PRO A 227 0.59 -10.97 -15.73
CA PRO A 227 -0.64 -11.19 -14.96
C PRO A 227 -0.40 -10.96 -13.47
N TRP A 228 -1.32 -10.24 -12.83
CA TRP A 228 -1.32 -10.00 -11.39
C TRP A 228 -2.43 -10.77 -10.70
N ILE A 229 -2.17 -11.17 -9.45
CA ILE A 229 -3.10 -11.89 -8.59
C ILE A 229 -3.14 -11.24 -7.20
N LEU A 230 -4.32 -11.30 -6.57
CA LEU A 230 -4.49 -11.09 -5.13
C LEU A 230 -4.38 -12.45 -4.44
N ARG A 231 -3.54 -12.55 -3.40
CA ARG A 231 -3.43 -13.75 -2.59
C ARG A 231 -3.99 -13.51 -1.19
N ASN A 232 -4.92 -14.35 -0.76
CA ASN A 232 -5.26 -14.55 0.64
C ASN A 232 -4.27 -15.58 1.21
N LEU A 233 -3.28 -15.10 1.95
CA LEU A 233 -2.22 -15.92 2.55
C LEU A 233 -2.73 -16.78 3.71
N THR A 234 -3.80 -16.35 4.39
CA THR A 234 -4.39 -17.10 5.51
C THR A 234 -5.06 -18.39 5.04
N GLN A 235 -5.80 -18.32 3.93
CA GLN A 235 -6.55 -19.47 3.39
C GLN A 235 -5.90 -20.13 2.18
N LYS A 236 -4.73 -19.63 1.75
CA LYS A 236 -4.08 -20.03 0.49
C LYS A 236 -5.03 -19.95 -0.70
N GLN A 237 -5.75 -18.83 -0.85
CA GLN A 237 -6.60 -18.58 -2.00
C GLN A 237 -5.98 -17.52 -2.90
N LEU A 238 -6.15 -17.65 -4.21
CA LEU A 238 -5.76 -16.62 -5.17
C LEU A 238 -6.97 -16.14 -5.98
N VAL A 239 -6.90 -14.89 -6.41
CA VAL A 239 -7.86 -14.26 -7.31
C VAL A 239 -7.11 -13.58 -8.44
N ARG A 240 -7.49 -13.86 -9.68
CA ARG A 240 -6.85 -13.32 -10.88
C ARG A 240 -7.46 -11.98 -11.29
N ALA A 241 -6.63 -11.07 -11.77
CA ALA A 241 -7.08 -9.78 -12.30
C ALA A 241 -8.12 -9.96 -13.44
N GLU A 242 -7.90 -10.94 -14.31
CA GLU A 242 -8.72 -11.20 -15.49
C GLU A 242 -10.14 -11.69 -15.15
N ALA A 243 -10.35 -12.26 -13.97
CA ALA A 243 -11.67 -12.69 -13.53
C ALA A 243 -12.51 -11.55 -12.94
N ILE A 244 -11.86 -10.50 -12.44
CA ILE A 244 -12.53 -9.35 -11.82
C ILE A 244 -12.78 -8.23 -12.83
N ALA A 245 -11.78 -7.97 -13.69
CA ALA A 245 -11.80 -6.84 -14.59
C ALA A 245 -12.98 -6.93 -15.58
N LEU A 246 -13.66 -5.80 -15.79
CA LEU A 246 -14.77 -5.71 -16.75
C LEU A 246 -14.31 -5.97 -18.19
N LYS A 247 -13.07 -5.55 -18.49
CA LYS A 247 -12.43 -5.68 -19.79
C LYS A 247 -10.92 -5.90 -19.62
N PRO A 248 -10.26 -6.67 -20.50
CA PRO A 248 -8.80 -6.84 -20.45
C PRO A 248 -8.03 -5.52 -20.53
N GLU A 249 -8.54 -4.52 -21.27
CA GLU A 249 -7.87 -3.21 -21.46
C GLU A 249 -7.84 -2.36 -20.18
N PHE A 250 -8.63 -2.72 -19.17
CA PHE A 250 -8.68 -2.03 -17.89
C PHE A 250 -7.62 -2.52 -16.90
N ILE A 251 -6.86 -3.56 -17.24
CA ILE A 251 -5.82 -4.13 -16.38
C ILE A 251 -4.47 -3.44 -16.66
N HIS A 252 -3.95 -2.70 -15.66
CA HIS A 252 -2.69 -1.96 -15.71
C HIS A 252 -1.73 -2.45 -14.63
N GLY A 253 -1.37 -3.74 -14.68
CA GLY A 253 -0.60 -4.39 -13.62
C GLY A 253 -1.51 -4.74 -12.44
N PRO A 254 -1.18 -4.36 -11.18
CA PRO A 254 -2.06 -4.58 -10.05
C PRO A 254 -3.23 -3.58 -10.01
N ASP A 255 -3.11 -2.44 -10.70
CA ASP A 255 -4.15 -1.43 -10.79
C ASP A 255 -5.15 -1.82 -11.90
N ILE A 256 -6.43 -1.97 -11.55
CA ILE A 256 -7.50 -2.28 -12.51
C ILE A 256 -8.50 -1.14 -12.49
N ASN A 257 -8.83 -0.57 -13.64
CA ASN A 257 -9.79 0.53 -13.72
C ASN A 257 -11.18 0.06 -13.29
N ILE A 258 -11.89 0.92 -12.56
CA ILE A 258 -13.28 0.76 -12.09
C ILE A 258 -13.48 -0.33 -11.03
N LEU A 259 -13.11 -1.57 -11.35
CA LEU A 259 -13.40 -2.74 -10.53
C LEU A 259 -12.17 -3.64 -10.48
N GLY A 260 -11.51 -3.70 -9.32
CA GLY A 260 -10.27 -4.44 -9.14
C GLY A 260 -10.12 -5.11 -7.79
N PHE A 261 -8.86 -5.37 -7.42
CA PHE A 261 -8.54 -6.06 -6.16
C PHE A 261 -8.97 -5.27 -4.92
N GLY A 262 -8.98 -3.94 -4.98
CA GLY A 262 -9.40 -3.09 -3.87
C GLY A 262 -10.88 -3.31 -3.51
N GLU A 263 -11.74 -3.28 -4.52
CA GLU A 263 -13.19 -3.50 -4.37
C GLU A 263 -13.50 -4.93 -3.89
N VAL A 264 -12.78 -5.93 -4.43
CA VAL A 264 -12.82 -7.32 -3.95
C VAL A 264 -12.48 -7.39 -2.47
N LEU A 265 -11.38 -6.77 -2.04
CA LEU A 265 -10.97 -6.77 -0.65
C LEU A 265 -12.03 -6.12 0.23
N LEU A 266 -12.47 -4.90 -0.08
CA LEU A 266 -13.47 -4.21 0.72
C LEU A 266 -14.75 -5.05 0.87
N SER A 267 -15.23 -5.71 -0.18
CA SER A 267 -16.43 -6.54 -0.09
C SER A 267 -16.32 -7.72 0.89
N ARG A 268 -15.10 -8.19 1.18
CA ARG A 268 -14.87 -9.41 1.98
C ARG A 268 -14.14 -9.19 3.30
N ILE A 269 -13.54 -8.01 3.53
CA ILE A 269 -12.82 -7.71 4.80
C ILE A 269 -13.62 -6.85 5.78
N CYS A 270 -14.84 -6.45 5.43
CA CYS A 270 -15.67 -5.59 6.27
C CYS A 270 -16.16 -6.29 7.55
N TRP A 271 -16.22 -5.53 8.65
CA TRP A 271 -16.66 -6.01 9.95
C TRP A 271 -17.43 -4.94 10.71
N SER A 272 -18.70 -5.18 10.99
CA SER A 272 -19.54 -4.37 11.86
C SER A 272 -20.64 -5.20 12.53
N SER A 273 -21.07 -4.78 13.72
CA SER A 273 -22.24 -5.33 14.41
C SER A 273 -23.56 -4.79 13.84
N SER A 274 -23.52 -3.71 13.05
CA SER A 274 -24.66 -3.13 12.35
C SER A 274 -24.72 -3.61 10.89
N PRO A 275 -25.93 -3.80 10.32
CA PRO A 275 -26.07 -4.07 8.90
C PRO A 275 -25.62 -2.88 8.05
N ALA A 276 -25.20 -3.17 6.81
CA ALA A 276 -24.74 -2.17 5.85
C ALA A 276 -25.90 -1.29 5.35
N PHE A 277 -26.17 -0.16 6.01
CA PHE A 277 -27.15 0.80 5.52
C PHE A 277 -26.61 1.58 4.32
N GLY A 278 -27.44 1.79 3.30
CA GLY A 278 -27.09 2.58 2.12
C GLY A 278 -26.42 1.79 0.98
N ILE A 279 -26.36 0.47 1.10
CA ILE A 279 -26.01 -0.45 0.03
C ILE A 279 -27.06 -1.57 0.00
N GLU A 280 -27.52 -1.93 -1.20
CA GLU A 280 -28.27 -3.17 -1.37
C GLU A 280 -27.28 -4.33 -1.32
N ASP A 281 -27.18 -4.96 -0.14
CA ASP A 281 -26.21 -6.01 0.12
C ASP A 281 -26.91 -7.37 0.34
N PRO A 282 -26.95 -8.24 -0.70
CA PRO A 282 -27.46 -9.60 -0.57
C PRO A 282 -26.44 -10.58 0.04
N THR A 283 -25.21 -10.14 0.31
CA THR A 283 -24.05 -10.98 0.63
C THR A 283 -23.55 -10.83 2.07
N ASN A 284 -24.08 -9.87 2.83
CA ASN A 284 -23.68 -9.58 4.21
C ASN A 284 -22.20 -9.16 4.34
N ILE A 285 -21.79 -8.16 3.54
CA ILE A 285 -20.47 -7.53 3.50
C ILE A 285 -19.99 -7.12 4.89
N CYS A 286 -20.89 -6.65 5.78
CA CYS A 286 -20.54 -6.27 7.17
C CYS A 286 -19.98 -7.43 8.02
N ARG A 287 -20.06 -8.68 7.57
CA ARG A 287 -19.44 -9.85 8.22
C ARG A 287 -18.60 -10.61 7.22
N GLY A 288 -17.64 -9.90 6.63
CA GLY A 288 -16.78 -10.39 5.58
C GLY A 288 -15.98 -11.63 5.99
N VAL A 289 -16.00 -12.65 5.14
CA VAL A 289 -15.32 -13.95 5.35
C VAL A 289 -13.80 -13.84 5.36
N TRP A 290 -13.26 -12.69 4.96
CA TRP A 290 -11.83 -12.40 4.88
C TRP A 290 -11.38 -11.36 5.92
N ALA A 291 -12.28 -10.91 6.80
CA ALA A 291 -11.95 -9.97 7.86
C ALA A 291 -10.87 -10.54 8.78
N GLY A 292 -9.74 -9.83 8.91
CA GLY A 292 -8.60 -10.25 9.72
C GLY A 292 -7.63 -11.23 9.05
N HIS A 293 -7.79 -11.52 7.76
CA HIS A 293 -6.84 -12.34 7.01
C HIS A 293 -5.62 -11.54 6.52
N ARG A 294 -4.57 -12.26 6.10
CA ARG A 294 -3.33 -11.73 5.53
C ARG A 294 -3.39 -11.75 4.02
N PHE A 295 -2.96 -10.66 3.37
CA PHE A 295 -3.00 -10.54 1.91
C PHE A 295 -1.71 -10.00 1.34
N ASP A 296 -1.46 -10.32 0.07
CA ASP A 296 -0.59 -9.54 -0.79
C ASP A 296 -1.10 -9.53 -2.23
N ILE A 297 -0.58 -8.62 -3.04
CA ILE A 297 -0.83 -8.59 -4.48
C ILE A 297 0.52 -8.79 -5.19
N THR A 298 0.60 -9.79 -6.06
CA THR A 298 1.86 -10.17 -6.71
C THR A 298 1.65 -10.67 -8.14
N THR A 299 2.73 -10.91 -8.87
CA THR A 299 2.65 -11.45 -10.23
C THR A 299 2.41 -12.96 -10.19
N LEU A 300 1.66 -13.46 -11.16
CA LEU A 300 1.39 -14.90 -11.28
C LEU A 300 2.69 -15.70 -11.42
N ALA A 301 3.68 -15.16 -12.13
CA ALA A 301 5.00 -15.78 -12.28
C ALA A 301 5.70 -15.96 -10.93
N ARG A 302 5.75 -14.90 -10.08
CA ARG A 302 6.33 -15.00 -8.74
C ARG A 302 5.60 -16.02 -7.88
N HIS A 303 4.27 -16.04 -7.94
CA HIS A 303 3.48 -17.04 -7.23
C HIS A 303 3.87 -18.47 -7.63
N GLN A 304 3.92 -18.76 -8.94
CA GLN A 304 4.28 -20.10 -9.44
C GLN A 304 5.69 -20.53 -9.02
N GLU A 305 6.64 -19.60 -8.94
CA GLU A 305 7.99 -19.85 -8.44
C GLU A 305 7.98 -20.16 -6.93
N GLU A 306 7.25 -19.37 -6.13
CA GLU A 306 7.17 -19.51 -4.67
C GLU A 306 6.39 -20.75 -4.22
N THR A 307 5.37 -21.14 -4.97
CA THR A 307 4.46 -22.25 -4.65
C THR A 307 4.74 -23.50 -5.48
N ALA A 308 5.91 -23.57 -6.14
CA ALA A 308 6.31 -24.73 -6.92
C ALA A 308 6.26 -26.02 -6.07
N GLY A 309 5.25 -26.86 -6.30
CA GLY A 309 5.02 -28.10 -5.56
C GLY A 309 4.08 -27.99 -4.35
N ASP A 310 3.55 -26.80 -4.05
CA ASP A 310 2.47 -26.58 -3.08
C ASP A 310 1.11 -26.63 -3.81
N ASN A 311 0.37 -27.71 -3.61
CA ASN A 311 -0.96 -27.91 -4.21
C ASN A 311 -2.10 -27.43 -3.31
N ASP A 312 -1.81 -26.76 -2.19
CA ASP A 312 -2.83 -26.29 -1.25
C ASP A 312 -3.53 -25.02 -1.71
N TRP A 313 -3.02 -24.36 -2.77
CA TRP A 313 -3.58 -23.12 -3.26
C TRP A 313 -4.84 -23.34 -4.09
N VAL A 314 -5.90 -22.62 -3.73
CA VAL A 314 -7.20 -22.68 -4.42
C VAL A 314 -7.44 -21.40 -5.21
N ASP A 315 -7.88 -21.55 -6.45
CA ASP A 315 -8.32 -20.42 -7.28
C ASP A 315 -9.76 -20.06 -6.90
N ALA A 316 -9.94 -18.91 -6.22
CA ALA A 316 -11.23 -18.40 -5.77
C ALA A 316 -11.83 -17.37 -6.75
N SER A 317 -11.26 -17.25 -7.96
CA SER A 317 -11.60 -16.19 -8.91
C SER A 317 -13.08 -16.16 -9.31
N ASP A 318 -13.65 -17.31 -9.66
CA ASP A 318 -15.05 -17.38 -10.12
C ASP A 318 -16.04 -17.06 -8.99
N GLU A 319 -15.76 -17.54 -7.78
CA GLU A 319 -16.58 -17.30 -6.59
C GLU A 319 -16.62 -15.80 -6.26
N VAL A 320 -15.44 -15.17 -6.20
CA VAL A 320 -15.28 -13.76 -5.90
C VAL A 320 -15.88 -12.88 -6.99
N ALA A 321 -15.67 -13.21 -8.27
CA ALA A 321 -16.24 -12.49 -9.39
C ALA A 321 -17.78 -12.52 -9.37
N GLN A 322 -18.37 -13.67 -9.01
CA GLN A 322 -19.83 -13.81 -8.91
C GLN A 322 -20.41 -13.01 -7.73
N GLU A 323 -19.74 -13.01 -6.58
CA GLU A 323 -20.15 -12.22 -5.41
C GLU A 323 -20.15 -10.72 -5.72
N ILE A 324 -19.03 -10.21 -6.24
CA ILE A 324 -18.90 -8.81 -6.66
C ILE A 324 -19.94 -8.46 -7.71
N ALA A 325 -20.16 -9.32 -8.71
CA ALA A 325 -21.18 -9.06 -9.72
C ALA A 325 -22.59 -8.94 -9.13
N THR A 326 -22.89 -9.71 -8.09
CA THR A 326 -24.18 -9.69 -7.39
C THR A 326 -24.35 -8.36 -6.65
N ILE A 327 -23.33 -7.91 -5.91
CA ILE A 327 -23.37 -6.63 -5.19
C ILE A 327 -23.55 -5.46 -6.18
N TRP A 328 -22.80 -5.44 -7.29
CA TRP A 328 -22.88 -4.34 -8.26
C TRP A 328 -24.21 -4.33 -8.99
N GLN A 329 -24.73 -5.51 -9.37
CA GLN A 329 -26.03 -5.63 -10.03
C GLN A 329 -27.17 -5.15 -9.13
N SER A 330 -27.14 -5.45 -7.83
CA SER A 330 -28.15 -4.98 -6.87
C SER A 330 -28.16 -3.45 -6.75
N ASN A 331 -26.99 -2.80 -6.78
CA ASN A 331 -26.90 -1.35 -6.54
C ASN A 331 -27.02 -0.51 -7.82
N LEU A 332 -26.65 -1.04 -8.99
CA LEU A 332 -26.59 -0.30 -10.26
C LEU A 332 -27.58 -0.81 -11.33
N GLY A 333 -28.26 -1.94 -11.08
CA GLY A 333 -29.20 -2.56 -12.01
C GLY A 333 -28.56 -3.59 -12.94
N ALA A 334 -29.36 -4.15 -13.85
CA ALA A 334 -28.96 -5.28 -14.71
C ALA A 334 -27.84 -4.92 -15.71
N ASP A 335 -27.86 -3.70 -16.24
CA ASP A 335 -26.92 -3.20 -17.26
C ASP A 335 -25.68 -2.53 -16.66
N TRP A 336 -25.33 -2.88 -15.42
CA TRP A 336 -24.26 -2.22 -14.67
C TRP A 336 -22.88 -2.36 -15.34
N ARG A 337 -22.64 -3.47 -16.05
CA ARG A 337 -21.37 -3.71 -16.75
C ARG A 337 -21.23 -2.76 -17.92
N GLU A 338 -22.26 -2.63 -18.74
CA GLU A 338 -22.33 -1.70 -19.87
C GLU A 338 -22.15 -0.27 -19.39
N PHE A 339 -22.93 0.12 -18.37
CA PHE A 339 -22.87 1.46 -17.77
C PHE A 339 -21.45 1.80 -17.31
N LEU A 340 -20.81 0.93 -16.52
CA LEU A 340 -19.46 1.21 -16.02
C LEU A 340 -18.41 1.20 -17.14
N CYS A 341 -18.58 0.37 -18.16
CA CYS A 341 -17.68 0.34 -19.30
C CYS A 341 -17.67 1.63 -20.14
N GLU A 342 -18.68 2.49 -20.03
CA GLU A 342 -18.70 3.81 -20.68
C GLU A 342 -17.79 4.84 -19.98
N PHE A 343 -17.44 4.62 -18.71
CA PHE A 343 -16.62 5.53 -17.90
C PHE A 343 -15.14 5.09 -17.75
N GLY A 344 -14.77 3.93 -18.30
CA GLY A 344 -13.50 3.23 -18.03
C GLY A 344 -12.34 3.43 -18.98
#